data_AF-H9FJQ1-F1
#
_entry.id   AF-H9FJQ1-F1
#
_cell.length_a   1.000
_cell.length_b   1.000
_cell.length_c   1.000
_cell.angle_alpha   90.00
_cell.angle_beta   90.00
_cell.angle_gamma   90.00
#
_symmetry.space_group_name_H-M   'P 1'
#
loop_
_entity.id
_entity.type
_entity.pdbx_description
1 polymer ?
#
loop_
_entity_poly.entity_id
_entity_poly.type
_entity_poly.pdbx_seq_one_letter_code
_entity_poly.pdbx_strand_id
1 'polypeptide(L)' 'KIWREITKGLNLPTSITSAAFTLRTQYMKYLYAYECEKKALSSPAELQAAIDGNRREGRRPSYSSSLFGYS' A
#
# COMPACT_ATOMS: atom_id res chain seq x y z
N LYS A 1 3.68 4.62 3.42
CA LYS A 1 4.14 6.02 3.63
C LYS A 1 5.11 6.52 2.54
N ILE A 2 6.05 5.70 2.02
CA ILE A 2 7.02 6.13 0.97
C ILE A 2 6.42 6.46 -0.40
N TRP A 3 5.29 5.84 -0.76
CA TRP A 3 4.64 6.05 -2.06
C TRP A 3 4.29 7.51 -2.36
N ARG A 4 4.04 8.34 -1.34
CA ARG A 4 3.78 9.78 -1.53
C ARG A 4 5.01 10.53 -2.03
N GLU A 5 6.20 10.13 -1.59
CA GLU A 5 7.46 10.70 -2.06
C GLU A 5 7.81 10.18 -3.46
N ILE A 6 7.49 8.91 -3.76
CA ILE A 6 7.63 8.35 -5.12
C ILE A 6 6.72 9.10 -6.10
N THR A 7 5.46 9.36 -5.75
CA THR A 7 4.54 10.13 -6.63
C THR A 7 5.05 11.55 -6.90
N LYS A 8 5.64 12.21 -5.90
CA LYS A 8 6.24 13.55 -6.08
C LYS A 8 7.47 13.48 -6.97
N GLY A 9 8.36 12.50 -6.77
CA GLY A 9 9.56 12.32 -7.57
C GLY A 9 9.29 11.98 -9.04
N LEU A 10 8.11 11.42 -9.34
CA LEU A 10 7.63 11.16 -10.70
C LEU A 10 6.81 12.33 -11.30
N ASN A 11 6.76 13.48 -10.63
CA ASN A 11 5.96 14.65 -11.04
C ASN A 11 4.46 14.32 -11.27
N LEU A 12 3.92 13.32 -10.55
CA LEU A 12 2.52 12.96 -10.65
C LEU A 12 1.64 13.83 -9.73
N PRO A 13 0.42 14.19 -10.16
CA PRO A 13 -0.52 14.91 -9.31
C PRO A 13 -0.83 14.14 -8.02
N THR A 14 -0.73 14.81 -6.87
CA THR A 14 -1.02 14.23 -5.55
C THR A 14 -2.51 13.93 -5.33
N SER A 15 -3.38 14.46 -6.18
CA SER A 15 -4.83 14.24 -6.18
C SER A 15 -5.24 12.90 -6.80
N ILE A 16 -4.32 12.16 -7.41
CA ILE A 16 -4.63 10.85 -8.00
C ILE A 16 -5.02 9.90 -6.86
N THR A 17 -6.32 9.58 -6.81
CA THR A 17 -6.84 8.57 -5.88
C THR A 17 -6.17 7.23 -6.21
N SER A 18 -5.74 6.51 -5.19
CA SER A 18 -5.10 5.18 -5.32
C SER A 18 -3.73 5.18 -6.01
N ALA A 19 -3.06 6.33 -6.19
CA ALA A 19 -1.74 6.39 -6.85
C ALA A 19 -0.72 5.41 -6.24
N ALA A 20 -0.69 5.29 -4.91
CA ALA A 20 0.17 4.35 -4.20
C ALA A 20 -0.13 2.88 -4.53
N PHE A 21 -1.42 2.52 -4.67
CA PHE A 21 -1.83 1.16 -5.03
C PHE A 21 -1.44 0.85 -6.48
N THR A 22 -1.75 1.76 -7.40
CA THR A 22 -1.43 1.62 -8.82
C THR A 22 0.08 1.47 -9.02
N LEU A 23 0.89 2.37 -8.46
CA LEU A 23 2.35 2.31 -8.58
C LEU A 23 2.91 0.99 -8.04
N ARG A 24 2.39 0.50 -6.92
CA ARG A 24 2.84 -0.78 -6.36
C ARG A 24 2.54 -1.96 -7.27
N THR A 25 1.32 -2.05 -7.79
CA THR A 25 0.94 -3.13 -8.72
C THR A 25 1.77 -3.07 -10.01
N GLN A 26 2.01 -1.86 -10.54
CA GLN A 26 2.85 -1.68 -11.73
C GLN A 26 4.32 -2.04 -11.44
N TYR A 27 4.86 -1.61 -10.30
CA TYR A 27 6.21 -1.95 -9.87
C TYR A 27 6.42 -3.47 -9.78
N MET A 28 5.50 -4.17 -9.14
CA MET A 28 5.53 -5.62 -9.03
C MET A 28 5.52 -6.31 -10.40
N LYS A 29 4.68 -5.81 -11.31
CA LYS A 29 4.50 -6.43 -12.62
C LYS A 29 5.70 -6.25 -13.54
N TYR A 30 6.35 -5.08 -13.51
CA TYR A 30 7.31 -4.70 -14.54
C TYR A 30 8.75 -4.49 -14.05
N LEU A 31 8.94 -4.11 -12.79
CA LEU A 31 10.27 -3.69 -12.29
C LEU A 31 10.85 -4.65 -11.25
N TYR A 32 10.01 -5.40 -10.53
CA TYR A 32 10.47 -6.22 -9.42
C TYR A 32 11.46 -7.33 -9.84
N ALA A 33 11.20 -8.01 -10.96
CA ALA A 33 12.13 -9.01 -11.49
C ALA A 33 13.51 -8.42 -11.80
N TYR A 34 13.55 -7.23 -12.39
CA TYR A 34 14.79 -6.53 -12.72
C TYR A 34 15.54 -6.06 -11.47
N GLU A 35 14.83 -5.57 -10.46
CA GLU A 35 15.42 -5.12 -9.21
C GLU A 35 16.04 -6.29 -8.43
N CYS A 36 15.35 -7.43 -8.35
CA CYS A 36 15.90 -8.65 -7.76
C CYS A 36 17.21 -9.10 -8.43
N GLU A 37 17.28 -9.04 -9.76
CA GLU A 37 18.47 -9.49 -10.50
C GLU A 37 19.66 -8.52 -10.33
N LYS A 38 19.39 -7.20 -10.29
CA LYS A 38 20.46 -6.20 -10.27
C LYS A 38 20.93 -5.81 -8.87
N LYS A 39 20.02 -5.76 -7.91
CA LYS A 39 20.29 -5.19 -6.58
C LYS A 39 19.83 -6.07 -5.42
N ALA A 40 18.89 -6.99 -5.64
CA ALA A 40 18.37 -7.92 -4.64
C ALA A 40 17.98 -7.23 -3.32
N LEU A 41 17.33 -6.07 -3.38
CA LEU A 41 17.00 -5.24 -2.21
C LEU A 41 15.85 -5.82 -1.38
N SER A 42 15.06 -6.77 -1.91
CA SER A 42 13.95 -7.39 -1.19
C SER A 42 13.57 -8.76 -1.74
N SER A 43 13.11 -9.65 -0.85
CA SER A 43 12.52 -10.94 -1.23
C SER A 43 11.00 -10.87 -1.48
N PRO A 44 10.42 -11.81 -2.26
CA PRO A 44 8.98 -11.82 -2.55
C PRO A 44 8.13 -11.92 -1.27
N ALA A 45 8.66 -12.63 -0.26
CA ALA A 45 8.00 -12.81 1.03
C ALA A 45 7.96 -11.50 1.85
N GLU A 46 9.07 -10.76 1.91
CA GLU A 46 9.12 -9.45 2.57
C GLU A 46 8.21 -8.44 1.88
N LEU A 47 8.22 -8.44 0.54
CA LEU A 47 7.32 -7.60 -0.25
C LEU A 47 5.86 -7.92 0.13
N GLN A 48 5.45 -9.19 0.10
CA GLN A 48 4.10 -9.63 0.44
C GLN A 48 3.71 -9.34 1.91
N ALA A 49 4.65 -9.43 2.85
CA ALA A 49 4.41 -9.02 4.23
C ALA A 49 4.13 -7.51 4.35
N ALA A 50 4.86 -6.68 3.59
CA ALA A 50 4.60 -5.24 3.51
C ALA A 50 3.27 -4.93 2.79
N ILE A 51 2.86 -5.78 1.84
CA ILE A 51 1.54 -5.71 1.20
C ILE A 51 0.43 -5.91 2.24
N ASP A 52 0.53 -7.00 3.00
CA ASP A 52 -0.47 -7.42 3.96
C ASP A 52 -0.57 -6.44 5.14
N GLY A 53 0.57 -5.91 5.61
CA GLY A 53 0.60 -4.86 6.62
C GLY A 53 -0.21 -3.62 6.23
N ASN A 54 -0.21 -3.25 4.95
CA ASN A 54 -1.03 -2.12 4.44
C ASN A 54 -2.52 -2.47 4.26
N ARG A 55 -2.91 -3.76 4.19
CA ARG A 55 -4.34 -4.15 4.13
C ARG A 55 -5.05 -3.91 5.46
N ARG A 56 -4.30 -3.86 6.56
CA ARG A 56 -4.83 -3.94 7.92
C ARG A 56 -5.34 -2.62 8.51
N GLU A 57 -5.03 -1.46 7.91
CA GLU A 57 -5.52 -0.15 8.40
C GLU A 57 -6.89 0.26 7.84
N GLY A 58 -7.45 -0.51 6.91
CA GLY A 58 -8.76 -0.22 6.31
C GLY A 58 -9.88 -1.06 6.91
N ARG A 59 -10.75 -0.39 7.69
CA ARG A 59 -12.02 -0.86 8.28
C ARG A 59 -11.93 -1.42 9.68
N ARG A 60 -11.65 -0.54 10.64
CA ARG A 60 -12.34 -0.63 11.93
C ARG A 60 -13.80 -0.25 11.66
N PRO A 61 -14.79 -1.14 11.78
CA PRO A 61 -16.17 -0.69 11.85
C PRO A 61 -16.30 0.12 13.13
N SER A 62 -16.26 1.45 13.01
CA SER A 62 -16.66 2.36 14.09
C SER A 62 -18.18 2.29 14.23
N TYR A 63 -18.71 1.14 14.61
CA TYR A 63 -20.06 1.07 15.15
C TYR A 63 -19.94 1.30 16.66
N SER A 64 -19.62 2.53 17.03
CA SER A 64 -20.21 3.07 18.25
C SER A 64 -21.66 3.36 17.91
N SER A 65 -22.52 2.38 18.14
CA SER A 65 -23.88 2.68 18.59
C SER A 65 -24.01 2.06 19.96
N SER A 66 -23.68 2.89 20.94
CA SER A 66 -24.03 2.74 22.34
C SER A 66 -25.56 2.79 22.46
N LEU A 67 -26.27 1.73 22.06
CA LEU A 67 -27.71 1.71 22.15
C LEU A 67 -28.18 0.26 22.19
N PHE A 68 -28.24 -0.34 23.38
CA PHE A 68 -29.30 -1.24 23.86
C PHE A 68 -28.99 -1.59 25.32
N GLY A 69 -29.09 -0.56 26.18
CA GLY A 69 -29.63 -0.79 27.51
C GLY A 69 -31.14 -0.73 27.37
N TYR A 70 -31.79 -1.88 27.44
CA TYR A 70 -33.21 -2.00 27.75
C TYR A 70 -33.32 -3.00 28.90
N SER A 71 -34.20 -2.59 29.83
CA SER A 71 -34.43 -2.99 31.21
C SER A 71 -34.48 -4.48 31.51
#